data_AF-X1PM96-F1
#
_entry.id   AF-X1PM96-F1
#
_cell.length_a   1.000
_cell.length_b   1.000
_cell.length_c   1.000
_cell.angle_alpha   90.00
_cell.angle_beta   90.00
_cell.angle_gamma   90.00
#
_symmetry.space_group_name_H-M   'P 1'
#
loop_
_entity.id
_entity.type
_entity.pdbx_description
1 polymer ?
#
loop_
_entity_poly.entity_id
_entity_poly.type
_entity_poly.pdbx_seq_one_letter_code
_entity_poly.pdbx_strand_id
1 'polypeptide(L)'
;MHQPVSVANIPVIAITADCLPEAWEKAVLAVWDKGLEVKTQYDKPEDPPSKDATVIVTITNPFNEPRIHKNFPGGPEELESYRLEVVSGIHDHWIDPAAGKWTYTYHERLFAYCPIEDIRNADSPKPFKKFDQIQYIIARLAQAGHSRRAQAITWMPTADPQTDDPPCLQRIWCRLVPDDAGRLSLNMNTHWRSRDLYKAWFMNVYAFTDLQRTIAERISRKINQP
;
A
#
# COMPACT_ATOMS: atom_id res chain seq x y z
N MET A 1 2.64 15.16 44.92
CA MET A 1 3.16 15.32 43.54
C MET A 1 3.02 13.98 42.82
N HIS A 2 1.96 13.81 42.04
CA HIS A 2 1.92 12.71 41.07
C HIS A 2 2.65 13.20 39.82
N GLN A 3 3.86 12.70 39.59
CA GLN A 3 4.42 12.75 38.25
C GLN A 3 3.51 11.90 37.36
N PRO A 4 2.95 12.44 36.27
CA PRO A 4 2.28 11.60 35.30
C PRO A 4 3.33 10.66 34.71
N VAL A 5 3.06 9.36 34.75
CA VAL A 5 3.83 8.36 34.03
C VAL A 5 3.74 8.75 32.55
N SER A 6 4.80 9.32 31.99
CA SER A 6 4.95 9.55 30.56
C SER A 6 5.04 8.16 29.92
N VAL A 7 3.92 7.67 29.39
CA VAL A 7 3.93 6.45 28.60
C VAL A 7 4.32 6.85 27.19
N ALA A 8 5.60 6.68 26.85
CA ALA A 8 6.14 6.91 25.51
C ALA A 8 5.63 5.82 24.55
N ASN A 9 4.36 5.92 24.16
CA ASN A 9 3.70 5.00 23.22
C ASN A 9 3.42 5.72 21.91
N ILE A 10 3.50 4.97 20.80
CA ILE A 10 3.01 5.44 19.50
C ILE A 10 1.48 5.59 19.58
N PRO A 11 0.92 6.79 19.32
CA PRO A 11 -0.53 6.98 19.36
C PRO A 11 -1.23 6.18 18.26
N VAL A 12 -2.45 5.71 18.54
CA VAL A 12 -3.30 5.03 17.56
C VAL A 12 -4.44 5.95 17.17
N ILE A 13 -4.61 6.19 15.86
CA ILE A 13 -5.62 7.09 15.31
C ILE A 13 -6.48 6.31 14.32
N ALA A 14 -7.80 6.35 14.51
CA ALA A 14 -8.77 5.76 13.58
C ALA A 14 -9.52 6.85 12.83
N ILE A 15 -9.62 6.72 11.52
CA ILE A 15 -10.23 7.70 10.62
C ILE A 15 -11.17 6.99 9.67
N THR A 16 -12.35 7.56 9.49
CA THR A 16 -13.31 7.17 8.45
C THR A 16 -13.66 8.40 7.63
N ALA A 17 -13.70 8.21 6.32
CA ALA A 17 -14.04 9.24 5.34
C ALA A 17 -14.76 8.63 4.15
N ASP A 18 -15.52 9.44 3.43
CA ASP A 18 -16.35 8.97 2.33
C ASP A 18 -15.58 8.83 1.04
N CYS A 19 -14.60 9.71 0.79
CA CYS A 19 -13.75 9.67 -0.39
C CYS A 19 -12.26 9.75 -0.05
N LEU A 20 -11.42 9.48 -1.04
CA LEU A 20 -9.96 9.43 -0.88
C LEU A 20 -9.35 10.79 -0.48
N PRO A 21 -9.68 11.92 -1.14
CA PRO A 21 -9.20 13.24 -0.72
C PRO A 21 -9.52 13.61 0.73
N GLU A 22 -10.76 13.36 1.16
CA GLU A 22 -11.18 13.63 2.53
C GLU A 22 -10.41 12.76 3.53
N ALA A 23 -10.21 11.47 3.21
CA ALA A 23 -9.44 10.55 4.03
C ALA A 23 -7.99 11.01 4.21
N TRP A 24 -7.37 11.48 3.13
CA TRP A 24 -6.01 12.02 3.16
C TRP A 24 -5.91 13.25 4.05
N GLU A 25 -6.78 14.24 3.84
CA GLU A 25 -6.77 15.49 4.59
C GLU A 25 -7.00 15.23 6.08
N LYS A 26 -8.00 14.43 6.43
CA LYS A 26 -8.26 14.02 7.82
C LYS A 26 -7.07 13.31 8.44
N ALA A 27 -6.38 12.45 7.69
CA ALA A 27 -5.21 11.74 8.19
C ALA A 27 -4.03 12.67 8.45
N VAL A 28 -3.72 13.56 7.50
CA VAL A 28 -2.65 14.55 7.65
C VAL A 28 -2.90 15.42 8.88
N LEU A 29 -4.10 15.99 9.01
CA LEU A 29 -4.45 16.85 10.16
C LEU A 29 -4.40 16.09 11.48
N ALA A 30 -4.96 14.87 11.54
CA ALA A 30 -4.99 14.10 12.77
C ALA A 30 -3.58 13.71 13.26
N VAL A 31 -2.68 13.31 12.35
CA VAL A 31 -1.29 12.99 12.71
C VAL A 31 -0.50 14.25 13.06
N TRP A 32 -0.75 15.37 12.37
CA TRP A 32 -0.13 16.64 12.72
C TRP A 32 -0.47 17.08 14.15
N ASP A 33 -1.76 17.00 14.51
CA ASP A 33 -2.26 17.47 15.80
C ASP A 33 -1.99 16.50 16.97
N LYS A 34 -2.06 15.18 16.71
CA LYS A 34 -2.05 14.14 17.76
C LYS A 34 -0.88 13.16 17.65
N GLY A 35 -0.07 13.28 16.61
CA GLY A 35 1.10 12.43 16.41
C GLY A 35 2.20 12.74 17.42
N LEU A 36 2.95 11.69 17.74
CA LEU A 36 4.18 11.78 18.52
C LEU A 36 5.25 12.49 17.68
N GLU A 37 6.04 13.35 18.31
CA GLU A 37 7.28 13.87 17.71
C GLU A 37 8.40 12.85 17.88
N VAL A 38 8.96 12.37 16.77
CA VAL A 38 10.01 11.35 16.78
C VAL A 38 10.97 11.57 15.61
N LYS A 39 12.26 11.29 15.84
CA LYS A 39 13.26 11.34 14.77
C LYS A 39 13.18 10.09 13.89
N THR A 40 13.41 10.25 12.61
CA THR A 40 13.49 9.16 11.63
C THR A 40 14.85 9.14 10.94
N GLN A 41 15.19 8.02 10.30
CA GLN A 41 16.38 7.92 9.46
C GLN A 41 16.27 8.73 8.15
N TYR A 42 15.10 9.32 7.87
CA TYR A 42 14.86 10.15 6.70
C TYR A 42 15.03 11.65 6.98
N ASP A 43 15.09 12.04 8.25
CA ASP A 43 15.23 13.44 8.65
C ASP A 43 16.64 13.95 8.30
N LYS A 44 16.73 15.13 7.67
CA LYS A 44 18.01 15.85 7.50
C LYS A 44 18.47 16.45 8.83
N PRO A 45 19.77 16.80 8.99
CA PRO A 45 20.29 17.36 10.24
C PRO A 45 19.50 18.57 10.78
N GLU A 46 18.95 19.38 9.89
CA GLU A 46 18.17 20.58 10.16
C GLU A 46 16.65 20.37 10.26
N ASP A 47 16.14 19.18 9.93
CA ASP A 47 14.71 18.91 9.94
C ASP A 47 14.20 18.79 11.40
N PRO A 48 13.02 19.36 11.71
CA PRO A 48 12.36 19.06 12.97
C PRO A 48 11.95 17.57 13.03
N PRO A 49 11.73 17.00 14.23
CA PRO A 49 11.22 15.64 14.34
C PRO A 49 9.93 15.44 13.54
N SER A 50 9.82 14.29 12.87
CA SER A 50 8.61 13.87 12.18
C SER A 50 7.44 13.66 13.16
N LYS A 51 6.22 13.72 12.63
CA LYS A 51 4.99 13.33 13.34
C LYS A 51 4.65 11.88 13.02
N ASP A 52 4.52 11.04 14.04
CA ASP A 52 4.29 9.60 13.88
C ASP A 52 3.07 9.10 14.69
N ALA A 53 2.36 8.14 14.11
CA ALA A 53 1.20 7.48 14.69
C ALA A 53 0.92 6.16 13.95
N THR A 54 0.32 5.20 14.66
CA THR A 54 -0.37 4.09 14.01
C THR A 54 -1.73 4.57 13.53
N VAL A 55 -1.92 4.69 12.22
CA VAL A 55 -3.17 5.21 11.64
C VAL A 55 -3.95 4.10 10.94
N ILE A 56 -5.21 3.93 11.32
CA ILE A 56 -6.18 3.06 10.63
C ILE A 56 -7.14 3.97 9.87
N VAL A 57 -7.07 3.94 8.54
CA VAL A 57 -7.92 4.75 7.66
C VAL A 57 -8.91 3.86 6.91
N THR A 58 -10.20 4.17 7.03
CA THR A 58 -11.28 3.55 6.27
C THR A 58 -11.82 4.57 5.26
N ILE A 59 -11.82 4.19 3.98
CA ILE A 59 -12.44 4.97 2.90
C ILE A 59 -13.66 4.18 2.45
N THR A 60 -14.87 4.69 2.71
CA THR A 60 -16.11 3.94 2.50
C THR A 60 -16.47 3.84 1.02
N ASN A 61 -16.16 4.86 0.22
CA ASN A 61 -16.31 4.86 -1.23
C ASN A 61 -15.08 5.48 -1.93
N PRO A 62 -14.02 4.70 -2.20
CA PRO A 62 -12.76 5.22 -2.73
C PRO A 62 -12.87 5.86 -4.13
N PHE A 63 -13.98 5.65 -4.84
CA PHE A 63 -14.24 6.24 -6.15
C PHE A 63 -15.24 7.39 -6.13
N ASN A 64 -15.70 7.83 -4.94
CA ASN A 64 -16.55 9.00 -4.84
C ASN A 64 -15.80 10.28 -5.21
N GLU A 65 -16.50 11.24 -5.81
CA GLU A 65 -15.91 12.54 -6.18
C GLU A 65 -15.88 13.51 -4.98
N PRO A 66 -14.87 14.40 -4.88
CA PRO A 66 -13.70 14.49 -5.76
C PRO A 66 -12.76 13.28 -5.57
N ARG A 67 -12.15 12.78 -6.66
CA ARG A 67 -11.15 11.70 -6.57
C ARG A 67 -9.71 12.19 -6.37
N ILE A 68 -9.46 13.46 -6.67
CA ILE A 68 -8.15 14.10 -6.57
C ILE A 68 -8.25 15.29 -5.62
N HIS A 69 -7.40 15.32 -4.58
CA HIS A 69 -7.32 16.45 -3.67
C HIS A 69 -6.56 17.60 -4.34
N LYS A 70 -7.01 18.85 -4.23
CA LYS A 70 -6.36 19.99 -4.92
C LYS A 70 -4.88 20.18 -4.58
N ASN A 71 -4.49 19.84 -3.35
CA ASN A 71 -3.14 20.06 -2.82
C ASN A 71 -2.27 18.78 -2.77
N PHE A 72 -2.65 17.71 -3.47
CA PHE A 72 -1.82 16.50 -3.46
C PHE A 72 -0.46 16.78 -4.15
N PRO A 73 0.67 16.23 -3.64
CA PRO A 73 1.97 16.42 -4.28
C PRO A 73 2.12 15.67 -5.62
N GLY A 74 2.90 16.22 -6.55
CA GLY A 74 3.29 15.61 -7.84
C GLY A 74 2.38 15.96 -9.04
N GLY A 75 1.14 16.34 -8.81
CA GLY A 75 0.23 16.76 -9.88
C GLY A 75 -0.26 15.61 -10.78
N PRO A 76 -1.21 15.89 -11.70
CA PRO A 76 -1.98 14.84 -12.38
C PRO A 76 -1.17 13.90 -13.27
N GLU A 77 -0.12 14.40 -13.92
CA GLU A 77 0.72 13.59 -14.82
C GLU A 77 1.55 12.56 -14.04
N GLU A 78 2.23 12.99 -12.98
CA GLU A 78 2.99 12.09 -12.11
C GLU A 78 2.07 11.08 -11.42
N LEU A 79 0.86 11.51 -11.01
CA LEU A 79 -0.15 10.62 -10.45
C LEU A 79 -0.55 9.50 -11.40
N GLU A 80 -0.79 9.84 -12.67
CA GLU A 80 -1.20 8.87 -13.68
C GLU A 80 -0.06 7.91 -14.04
N SER A 81 1.16 8.44 -14.19
CA SER A 81 2.35 7.61 -14.38
C SER A 81 2.54 6.62 -13.22
N TYR A 82 2.40 7.09 -11.97
CA TYR A 82 2.50 6.23 -10.80
C TYR A 82 1.36 5.20 -10.69
N ARG A 83 0.14 5.57 -11.07
CA ARG A 83 -0.98 4.62 -11.17
C ARG A 83 -0.64 3.49 -12.15
N LEU A 84 -0.12 3.84 -13.34
CA LEU A 84 0.30 2.88 -14.34
C LEU A 84 1.50 2.04 -13.89
N GLU A 85 2.42 2.59 -13.10
CA GLU A 85 3.53 1.84 -12.51
C GLU A 85 3.00 0.71 -11.62
N VAL A 86 2.08 1.02 -10.72
CA VAL A 86 1.51 0.04 -9.77
C VAL A 86 0.57 -0.96 -10.45
N VAL A 87 -0.27 -0.49 -11.37
CA VAL A 87 -1.35 -1.31 -11.98
C VAL A 87 -0.85 -2.11 -13.18
N SER A 88 0.08 -1.56 -13.97
CA SER A 88 0.49 -2.11 -15.27
C SER A 88 1.99 -2.38 -15.37
N GLY A 89 2.81 -2.01 -14.37
CA GLY A 89 4.23 -2.32 -14.35
C GLY A 89 5.06 -1.53 -15.35
N ILE A 90 4.63 -0.31 -15.73
CA ILE A 90 5.30 0.45 -16.79
C ILE A 90 6.79 0.72 -16.49
N HIS A 91 7.19 0.72 -15.21
CA HIS A 91 8.58 0.90 -14.76
C HIS A 91 9.25 -0.38 -14.24
N ASP A 92 8.69 -1.57 -14.44
CA ASP A 92 9.35 -2.82 -14.02
C ASP A 92 10.73 -3.00 -14.68
N HIS A 93 10.91 -2.42 -15.87
CA HIS A 93 12.18 -2.40 -16.59
C HIS A 93 13.24 -1.46 -15.97
N TRP A 94 12.90 -0.65 -14.98
CA TRP A 94 13.85 0.20 -14.23
C TRP A 94 14.54 -0.55 -13.09
N ILE A 95 14.05 -1.75 -12.75
CA ILE A 95 14.64 -2.60 -11.71
C ILE A 95 16.00 -3.11 -12.20
N ASP A 96 17.08 -2.58 -11.62
CA ASP A 96 18.46 -2.93 -11.95
C ASP A 96 19.35 -2.66 -10.72
N PRO A 97 19.21 -3.50 -9.67
CA PRO A 97 19.84 -3.24 -8.38
C PRO A 97 21.36 -3.41 -8.43
N ALA A 98 21.85 -4.26 -9.34
CA ALA A 98 23.28 -4.47 -9.58
C ALA A 98 23.97 -3.22 -10.15
N ALA A 99 23.23 -2.39 -10.91
CA ALA A 99 23.70 -1.08 -11.35
C ALA A 99 23.40 0.04 -10.34
N GLY A 100 22.99 -0.28 -9.12
CA GLY A 100 22.60 0.70 -8.10
C GLY A 100 21.30 1.44 -8.40
N LYS A 101 20.45 0.92 -9.29
CA LYS A 101 19.11 1.45 -9.56
C LYS A 101 18.08 0.79 -8.65
N TRP A 102 16.81 0.90 -9.03
CA TRP A 102 15.68 0.46 -8.22
C TRP A 102 15.77 -1.02 -7.87
N THR A 103 15.45 -1.34 -6.62
CA THR A 103 15.49 -2.68 -6.05
C THR A 103 14.19 -3.46 -6.29
N TYR A 104 13.08 -2.75 -6.56
CA TYR A 104 11.76 -3.31 -6.82
C TYR A 104 10.82 -2.27 -7.43
N THR A 105 9.68 -2.74 -7.92
CA THR A 105 8.43 -1.96 -8.05
C THR A 105 7.33 -2.70 -7.27
N TYR A 106 6.27 -2.00 -6.86
CA TYR A 106 5.13 -2.71 -6.26
C TYR A 106 4.48 -3.70 -7.24
N HIS A 107 4.46 -3.37 -8.52
CA HIS A 107 3.92 -4.25 -9.54
C HIS A 107 4.73 -5.56 -9.63
N GLU A 108 6.06 -5.50 -9.74
CA GLU A 108 6.91 -6.71 -9.73
C GLU A 108 6.65 -7.57 -8.50
N ARG A 109 6.61 -6.95 -7.31
CA ARG A 109 6.38 -7.68 -6.06
C ARG A 109 5.00 -8.32 -5.98
N LEU A 110 3.98 -7.75 -6.62
CA LEU A 110 2.61 -8.26 -6.56
C LEU A 110 2.29 -9.27 -7.69
N PHE A 111 2.83 -9.08 -8.88
CA PHE A 111 2.50 -9.86 -10.08
C PHE A 111 3.59 -10.88 -10.45
N ALA A 112 4.80 -10.76 -9.91
CA ALA A 112 5.94 -11.60 -10.26
C ALA A 112 6.79 -12.01 -9.04
N TYR A 113 6.20 -12.05 -7.85
CA TYR A 113 6.89 -12.27 -6.58
C TYR A 113 7.84 -13.47 -6.62
N CYS A 114 9.11 -13.23 -6.31
CA CYS A 114 10.16 -14.24 -6.31
C CYS A 114 11.20 -13.92 -5.22
N PRO A 115 11.10 -14.52 -4.03
CA PRO A 115 12.09 -14.33 -2.97
C PRO A 115 13.49 -14.74 -3.40
N ILE A 116 14.47 -13.90 -3.07
CA ILE A 116 15.89 -14.11 -3.31
C ILE A 116 16.70 -13.81 -2.05
N GLU A 117 17.93 -14.29 -1.99
CA GLU A 117 18.83 -14.05 -0.85
C GLU A 117 19.48 -12.67 -0.91
N ASP A 118 19.90 -12.22 -2.09
CA ASP A 118 20.53 -10.91 -2.27
C ASP A 118 19.98 -10.23 -3.54
N ILE A 119 19.33 -9.08 -3.36
CA ILE A 119 18.75 -8.28 -4.46
C ILE A 119 19.82 -7.62 -5.33
N ARG A 120 20.98 -7.28 -4.76
CA ARG A 120 22.07 -6.55 -5.45
C ARG A 120 22.98 -7.49 -6.23
N ASN A 121 23.01 -8.77 -5.88
CA ASN A 121 23.73 -9.78 -6.63
C ASN A 121 22.88 -10.31 -7.80
N ALA A 122 23.26 -9.96 -9.04
CA ALA A 122 22.59 -10.43 -10.25
C ALA A 122 22.57 -11.96 -10.40
N ASP A 123 23.59 -12.63 -9.83
CA ASP A 123 23.75 -14.09 -9.82
C ASP A 123 23.10 -14.75 -8.58
N SER A 124 22.41 -13.97 -7.73
CA SER A 124 21.70 -14.54 -6.57
C SER A 124 20.74 -15.64 -7.06
N PRO A 125 20.80 -16.86 -6.49
CA PRO A 125 19.91 -17.94 -6.85
C PRO A 125 18.44 -17.52 -6.75
N LYS A 126 17.63 -17.94 -7.73
CA LYS A 126 16.16 -17.75 -7.78
C LYS A 126 15.50 -19.12 -7.69
N PRO A 127 15.53 -19.79 -6.52
CA PRO A 127 15.14 -21.19 -6.39
C PRO A 127 13.62 -21.41 -6.57
N PHE A 128 12.82 -20.34 -6.45
CA PHE A 128 11.38 -20.38 -6.62
C PHE A 128 10.95 -19.80 -7.96
N LYS A 129 9.87 -20.33 -8.52
CA LYS A 129 9.21 -19.70 -9.67
C LYS A 129 8.57 -18.38 -9.23
N LYS A 130 8.53 -17.41 -10.15
CA LYS A 130 7.72 -16.19 -9.99
C LYS A 130 6.27 -16.54 -9.71
N PHE A 131 5.63 -15.81 -8.81
CA PHE A 131 4.26 -16.04 -8.39
C PHE A 131 3.41 -14.77 -8.50
N ASP A 132 2.38 -14.83 -9.34
CA ASP A 132 1.39 -13.76 -9.47
C ASP A 132 0.38 -13.84 -8.31
N GLN A 133 0.61 -13.01 -7.30
CA GLN A 133 -0.21 -12.98 -6.08
C GLN A 133 -1.59 -12.36 -6.33
N ILE A 134 -1.69 -11.43 -7.29
CA ILE A 134 -2.97 -10.80 -7.66
C ILE A 134 -3.86 -11.80 -8.38
N GLN A 135 -3.31 -12.56 -9.33
CA GLN A 135 -4.04 -13.65 -9.97
C GLN A 135 -4.46 -14.73 -8.98
N TYR A 136 -3.60 -15.04 -7.98
CA TYR A 136 -3.97 -15.93 -6.88
C TYR A 136 -5.17 -15.41 -6.09
N ILE A 137 -5.17 -14.13 -5.68
CA ILE A 137 -6.29 -13.49 -4.96
C ILE A 137 -7.59 -13.61 -5.78
N ILE A 138 -7.54 -13.24 -7.06
CA ILE A 138 -8.69 -13.28 -7.97
C ILE A 138 -9.25 -14.71 -8.07
N ALA A 139 -8.37 -15.70 -8.34
CA ALA A 139 -8.79 -17.09 -8.46
C ALA A 139 -9.39 -17.63 -7.14
N ARG A 140 -8.77 -17.26 -6.01
CA ARG A 140 -9.22 -17.71 -4.68
C ARG A 140 -10.58 -17.15 -4.32
N LEU A 141 -10.82 -15.85 -4.56
CA LEU A 141 -12.08 -15.21 -4.23
C LEU A 141 -13.20 -15.56 -5.21
N ALA A 142 -12.88 -15.80 -6.49
CA ALA A 142 -13.85 -16.34 -7.44
C ALA A 142 -14.32 -17.76 -7.06
N GLN A 143 -13.41 -18.58 -6.50
CA GLN A 143 -13.76 -19.92 -6.01
C GLN A 143 -14.51 -19.87 -4.66
N ALA A 144 -14.08 -19.00 -3.74
CA ALA A 144 -14.63 -18.89 -2.40
C ALA A 144 -14.53 -17.45 -1.88
N GLY A 145 -15.57 -16.64 -2.14
CA GLY A 145 -15.59 -15.22 -1.79
C GLY A 145 -15.37 -14.91 -0.30
N HIS A 146 -15.76 -15.82 0.58
CA HIS A 146 -15.58 -15.71 2.02
C HIS A 146 -14.18 -16.11 2.52
N SER A 147 -13.27 -16.54 1.63
CA SER A 147 -11.93 -16.99 1.99
C SER A 147 -11.16 -15.94 2.79
N ARG A 148 -10.60 -16.34 3.93
CA ARG A 148 -9.72 -15.49 4.75
C ARG A 148 -8.27 -15.48 4.27
N ARG A 149 -7.95 -16.23 3.22
CA ARG A 149 -6.57 -16.51 2.74
C ARG A 149 -6.13 -15.67 1.55
N ALA A 150 -7.03 -14.89 0.94
CA ALA A 150 -6.71 -14.09 -0.23
C ALA A 150 -5.84 -12.88 0.17
N GLN A 151 -4.52 -13.03 0.06
CA GLN A 151 -3.54 -12.01 0.39
C GLN A 151 -2.34 -12.04 -0.55
N ALA A 152 -1.63 -10.91 -0.60
CA ALA A 152 -0.35 -10.73 -1.27
C ALA A 152 0.60 -9.99 -0.32
N ILE A 153 1.90 -10.25 -0.42
CA ILE A 153 2.95 -9.58 0.35
C ILE A 153 4.02 -9.02 -0.59
N THR A 154 4.82 -8.09 -0.09
CA THR A 154 5.92 -7.48 -0.87
C THR A 154 7.28 -7.73 -0.22
N TRP A 155 7.31 -7.96 1.10
CA TRP A 155 8.52 -8.09 1.90
C TRP A 155 9.20 -9.44 1.74
N MET A 156 10.49 -9.41 1.43
CA MET A 156 11.43 -10.52 1.38
C MET A 156 12.40 -10.40 2.57
N PRO A 157 12.18 -11.15 3.67
CA PRO A 157 13.03 -11.06 4.87
C PRO A 157 14.52 -11.33 4.61
N THR A 158 14.82 -12.10 3.57
CA THR A 158 16.18 -12.48 3.20
C THR A 158 16.97 -11.36 2.55
N ALA A 159 16.31 -10.39 1.89
CA ALA A 159 16.99 -9.41 1.06
C ALA A 159 16.60 -7.94 1.35
N ASP A 160 15.32 -7.66 1.61
CA ASP A 160 14.85 -6.27 1.80
C ASP A 160 15.50 -5.53 2.98
N PRO A 161 15.81 -6.16 4.14
CA PRO A 161 16.50 -5.48 5.24
C PRO A 161 17.86 -4.86 4.89
N GLN A 162 18.48 -5.30 3.79
CA GLN A 162 19.81 -4.87 3.36
C GLN A 162 19.78 -3.74 2.32
N THR A 163 18.57 -3.34 1.90
CA THR A 163 18.36 -2.27 0.91
C THR A 163 18.07 -0.93 1.59
N ASP A 164 18.42 0.16 0.92
CA ASP A 164 18.20 1.52 1.45
C ASP A 164 16.72 1.93 1.39
N ASP A 165 16.03 1.47 0.35
CA ASP A 165 14.63 1.74 0.08
C ASP A 165 13.80 0.44 0.02
N PRO A 166 13.55 -0.25 1.14
CA PRO A 166 12.75 -1.48 1.08
C PRO A 166 11.26 -1.19 0.87
N PRO A 167 10.41 -2.16 0.47
CA PRO A 167 8.99 -1.91 0.22
C PRO A 167 8.27 -1.38 1.45
N CYS A 168 7.49 -0.30 1.30
CA CYS A 168 6.69 0.29 2.39
C CYS A 168 5.37 -0.45 2.59
N LEU A 169 4.63 -0.73 1.52
CA LEU A 169 3.52 -1.70 1.54
C LEU A 169 4.10 -3.04 1.99
N GLN A 170 3.41 -3.77 2.87
CA GLN A 170 3.80 -5.08 3.38
C GLN A 170 2.81 -6.17 2.95
N ARG A 171 1.51 -5.84 2.96
CA ARG A 171 0.44 -6.81 2.69
C ARG A 171 -0.80 -6.16 2.08
N ILE A 172 -1.35 -6.82 1.07
CA ILE A 172 -2.73 -6.65 0.60
C ILE A 172 -3.54 -7.85 1.09
N TRP A 173 -4.72 -7.62 1.64
CA TRP A 173 -5.66 -8.67 2.04
C TRP A 173 -7.06 -8.34 1.56
N CYS A 174 -7.68 -9.28 0.85
CA CYS A 174 -8.95 -9.08 0.18
C CYS A 174 -10.04 -10.03 0.68
N ARG A 175 -11.28 -9.53 0.74
CA ARG A 175 -12.48 -10.30 1.10
C ARG A 175 -13.65 -9.86 0.24
N LEU A 176 -14.52 -10.79 -0.15
CA LEU A 176 -15.86 -10.45 -0.64
C LEU A 176 -16.83 -10.49 0.53
N VAL A 177 -17.67 -9.47 0.64
CA VAL A 177 -18.71 -9.35 1.66
C VAL A 177 -20.03 -9.05 0.96
N PRO A 178 -21.10 -9.84 1.18
CA PRO A 178 -22.41 -9.52 0.65
C PRO A 178 -23.02 -8.34 1.42
N ASP A 179 -23.70 -7.44 0.70
CA ASP A 179 -24.64 -6.49 1.28
C ASP A 179 -26.00 -7.15 1.60
N ASP A 180 -26.94 -6.39 2.16
CA ASP A 180 -28.28 -6.88 2.49
C ASP A 180 -29.07 -7.40 1.28
N ALA A 181 -28.73 -6.95 0.07
CA ALA A 181 -29.31 -7.39 -1.19
C ALA A 181 -28.53 -8.57 -1.82
N GLY A 182 -27.49 -9.08 -1.16
CA GLY A 182 -26.64 -10.17 -1.63
C GLY A 182 -25.60 -9.76 -2.68
N ARG A 183 -25.43 -8.46 -2.97
CA ARG A 183 -24.38 -7.97 -3.88
C ARG A 183 -23.04 -8.01 -3.17
N LEU A 184 -22.01 -8.48 -3.87
CA LEU A 184 -20.69 -8.67 -3.28
C LEU A 184 -19.86 -7.38 -3.38
N SER A 185 -19.30 -6.95 -2.25
CA SER A 185 -18.33 -5.86 -2.18
C SER A 185 -16.93 -6.41 -1.93
N LEU A 186 -15.97 -6.03 -2.80
CA LEU A 186 -14.56 -6.32 -2.59
C LEU A 186 -13.96 -5.34 -1.57
N ASN A 187 -13.69 -5.86 -0.38
CA ASN A 187 -12.98 -5.16 0.67
C ASN A 187 -11.48 -5.46 0.55
N MET A 188 -10.65 -4.42 0.47
CA MET A 188 -9.19 -4.53 0.39
C MET A 188 -8.53 -3.79 1.53
N ASN A 189 -7.73 -4.49 2.32
CA ASN A 189 -6.92 -3.93 3.39
C ASN A 189 -5.45 -3.88 2.95
N THR A 190 -4.79 -2.74 3.16
CA THR A 190 -3.36 -2.58 2.90
C THR A 190 -2.62 -2.28 4.20
N HIS A 191 -1.49 -2.94 4.41
CA HIS A 191 -0.68 -2.80 5.63
C HIS A 191 0.68 -2.25 5.23
N TRP A 192 1.17 -1.26 5.97
CA TRP A 192 2.36 -0.49 5.61
C TRP A 192 3.29 -0.43 6.83
N ARG A 193 4.60 -0.62 6.63
CA ARG A 193 5.61 -0.51 7.71
C ARG A 193 6.00 0.95 7.99
N SER A 194 5.88 1.79 6.98
CA SER A 194 6.17 3.22 6.99
C SER A 194 5.39 3.83 5.84
N ARG A 195 4.99 5.10 5.97
CA ARG A 195 4.27 5.81 4.92
C ARG A 195 4.40 7.31 5.11
N ASP A 196 5.05 7.99 4.17
CA ASP A 196 4.99 9.45 4.09
C ASP A 196 3.54 9.85 3.82
N LEU A 197 2.91 10.39 4.86
CA LEU A 197 1.49 10.74 4.85
C LEU A 197 1.20 11.92 3.93
N TYR A 198 2.15 12.85 3.77
CA TYR A 198 1.94 14.07 3.01
C TYR A 198 2.24 13.88 1.52
N LYS A 199 3.42 13.31 1.17
CA LYS A 199 3.83 13.17 -0.23
C LYS A 199 3.36 11.88 -0.87
N ALA A 200 3.64 10.74 -0.24
CA ALA A 200 3.50 9.46 -0.92
C ALA A 200 2.11 8.82 -0.72
N TRP A 201 1.48 9.01 0.43
CA TRP A 201 0.26 8.27 0.81
C TRP A 201 -0.85 8.44 -0.20
N PHE A 202 -1.11 9.67 -0.66
CA PHE A 202 -2.17 9.97 -1.61
C PHE A 202 -2.00 9.17 -2.90
N MET A 203 -0.82 9.27 -3.53
CA MET A 203 -0.50 8.57 -4.77
C MET A 203 -0.62 7.05 -4.61
N ASN A 204 -0.12 6.53 -3.49
CA ASN A 204 -0.24 5.10 -3.15
C ASN A 204 -1.71 4.67 -3.06
N VAL A 205 -2.54 5.33 -2.23
CA VAL A 205 -3.96 4.92 -2.09
C VAL A 205 -4.68 5.05 -3.44
N TYR A 206 -4.42 6.10 -4.21
CA TYR A 206 -5.03 6.31 -5.52
C TYR A 206 -4.71 5.13 -6.46
N ALA A 207 -3.44 4.76 -6.58
CA ALA A 207 -3.01 3.63 -7.39
C ALA A 207 -3.59 2.29 -6.89
N PHE A 208 -3.57 2.04 -5.57
CA PHE A 208 -4.08 0.79 -4.99
C PHE A 208 -5.60 0.66 -5.09
N THR A 209 -6.36 1.75 -4.97
CA THR A 209 -7.82 1.70 -5.23
C THR A 209 -8.12 1.34 -6.68
N ASP A 210 -7.28 1.75 -7.62
CA ASP A 210 -7.43 1.34 -9.02
C ASP A 210 -7.06 -0.13 -9.27
N LEU A 211 -6.03 -0.63 -8.57
CA LEU A 211 -5.74 -2.07 -8.53
C LEU A 211 -6.92 -2.85 -7.90
N GLN A 212 -7.54 -2.32 -6.83
CA GLN A 212 -8.74 -2.91 -6.22
C GLN A 212 -9.89 -3.03 -7.21
N ARG A 213 -10.16 -1.97 -7.99
CA ARG A 213 -11.16 -2.00 -9.07
C ARG A 213 -10.85 -3.07 -10.10
N THR A 214 -9.60 -3.14 -10.56
CA THR A 214 -9.15 -4.18 -11.50
C THR A 214 -9.37 -5.59 -10.93
N ILE A 215 -9.06 -5.82 -9.66
CA ILE A 215 -9.31 -7.11 -8.98
C ILE A 215 -10.81 -7.41 -8.94
N ALA A 216 -11.65 -6.45 -8.55
CA ALA A 216 -13.10 -6.60 -8.47
C ALA A 216 -13.70 -6.97 -9.83
N GLU A 217 -13.36 -6.22 -10.88
CA GLU A 217 -13.83 -6.48 -12.25
C GLU A 217 -13.42 -7.86 -12.78
N ARG A 218 -12.21 -8.32 -12.44
CA ARG A 218 -11.72 -9.64 -12.86
C ARG A 218 -12.39 -10.77 -12.07
N ILE A 219 -12.73 -10.56 -10.80
CA ILE A 219 -13.53 -11.51 -10.01
C ILE A 219 -14.96 -11.57 -10.56
N SER A 220 -15.60 -10.41 -10.73
CA SER A 220 -16.95 -10.25 -11.28
C SER A 220 -17.12 -11.02 -12.60
N ARG A 221 -16.18 -10.84 -13.54
CA ARG A 221 -16.13 -11.59 -14.80
C ARG A 221 -15.99 -13.10 -14.63
N LYS A 222 -15.31 -13.58 -13.59
CA LYS A 222 -15.14 -15.02 -13.34
C LYS A 222 -16.36 -15.68 -12.72
N ILE A 223 -17.12 -14.94 -11.89
CA ILE A 223 -18.29 -15.47 -11.19
C ILE A 223 -19.62 -15.11 -11.89
N ASN A 224 -19.56 -14.31 -12.97
CA ASN A 224 -20.72 -13.80 -13.70
C ASN A 224 -21.72 -13.05 -12.80
N GLN A 225 -21.21 -12.20 -11.90
CA GLN A 225 -22.00 -11.35 -11.01
C GLN A 225 -21.38 -9.95 -10.97
N PRO A 226 -22.18 -8.89 -10.83
CA PRO A 226 -21.66 -7.52 -10.70
C PRO A 226 -20.73 -7.37 -9.49
#